data_AF-A0A2E1LU95-F1
#
_entry.id   AF-A0A2E1LU95-F1
#
_cell.length_a   1.000
_cell.length_b   1.000
_cell.length_c   1.000
_cell.angle_alpha   90.00
_cell.angle_beta   90.00
_cell.angle_gamma   90.00
#
_symmetry.space_group_name_H-M   'P 1'
#
loop_
_entity.id
_entity.type
_entity.pdbx_description
1 polymer ?
#
loop_
_entity_poly.entity_id
_entity_poly.type
_entity_poly.pdbx_seq_one_letter_code
_entity_poly.pdbx_strand_id
1 'polypeptide(L)'
;MVDWIKSGKVRGRITDAGQLEIRCTGLTTQTKYYKTLLREFFRKDFTPLRPGHGDYSVHIIMEYTGDAPWMDLDNLAKALLDSVTGHAFVDDHQVAKLLVERRVGEREGIYMQVECMD
;
A
#
# COMPACT_ATOMS: atom_id res chain seq x y z
N MET A 1 -19.92 5.75 5.42
CA MET A 1 -19.12 4.94 4.48
C MET A 1 -18.04 5.85 3.95
N VAL A 2 -16.78 5.60 4.27
CA VAL A 2 -15.69 6.34 3.65
C VAL A 2 -15.53 5.83 2.22
N ASP A 3 -15.78 6.71 1.26
CA ASP A 3 -15.76 6.36 -0.16
C ASP A 3 -14.33 6.12 -0.66
N TRP A 4 -14.20 5.20 -1.61
CA TRP A 4 -12.94 4.95 -2.29
C TRP A 4 -12.58 6.13 -3.19
N ILE A 5 -11.40 6.71 -2.97
CA ILE A 5 -10.79 7.65 -3.91
C ILE A 5 -10.03 6.82 -4.94
N LYS A 6 -10.35 6.99 -6.23
CA LYS A 6 -9.75 6.23 -7.34
C LYS A 6 -9.00 7.15 -8.29
N SER A 7 -7.79 6.74 -8.67
CA SER A 7 -6.97 7.39 -9.71
C SER A 7 -6.30 6.32 -10.57
N GLY A 8 -6.75 6.19 -11.82
CA GLY A 8 -6.27 5.16 -12.74
C GLY A 8 -6.39 3.74 -12.16
N LYS A 9 -5.24 3.08 -11.94
CA LYS A 9 -5.13 1.73 -11.38
C LYS A 9 -5.12 1.66 -9.85
N VAL A 10 -5.01 2.81 -9.17
CA VAL A 10 -4.96 2.90 -7.71
C VAL A 10 -6.30 3.33 -7.16
N ARG A 11 -6.66 2.77 -6.03
CA ARG A 11 -7.71 3.30 -5.15
C ARG A 11 -7.26 3.23 -3.71
N GLY A 12 -7.67 4.22 -2.93
CA GLY A 12 -7.40 4.31 -1.50
C GLY A 12 -8.67 4.67 -0.72
N ARG A 13 -8.72 4.27 0.54
CA ARG A 13 -9.72 4.74 1.51
C ARG A 13 -9.14 4.72 2.92
N ILE A 14 -9.72 5.50 3.81
CA ILE A 14 -9.54 5.33 5.25
C ILE A 14 -10.77 4.58 5.76
N THR A 15 -10.63 3.48 6.49
CA THR A 15 -11.79 2.74 7.03
C THR A 15 -12.41 3.50 8.20
N ASP A 16 -13.61 3.10 8.63
CA ASP A 16 -14.22 3.68 9.83
C ASP A 16 -13.38 3.42 11.11
N ALA A 17 -12.51 2.41 11.08
CA ALA A 17 -11.53 2.12 12.12
C ALA A 17 -10.22 2.93 12.00
N GLY A 18 -10.13 3.86 11.03
CA GLY A 18 -8.96 4.70 10.81
C GLY A 18 -7.82 4.02 10.03
N GLN A 19 -8.02 2.81 9.52
CA GLN A 19 -7.00 2.08 8.75
C GLN A 19 -6.93 2.62 7.32
N LEU A 20 -5.72 2.81 6.80
CA LEU A 20 -5.52 3.14 5.40
C LEU A 20 -5.51 1.85 4.58
N GLU A 21 -6.42 1.74 3.61
CA GLU A 21 -6.41 0.68 2.62
C GLU A 21 -6.07 1.22 1.25
N ILE A 22 -5.20 0.51 0.53
CA ILE A 22 -4.80 0.81 -0.85
C ILE A 22 -4.94 -0.44 -1.69
N ARG A 23 -5.48 -0.27 -2.91
CA ARG A 23 -5.46 -1.31 -3.93
C ARG A 23 -4.88 -0.77 -5.23
N CYS A 24 -3.92 -1.48 -5.80
CA CYS A 24 -3.43 -1.27 -7.14
C CYS A 24 -3.79 -2.48 -8.01
N THR A 25 -4.51 -2.26 -9.12
CA THR A 25 -4.86 -3.35 -10.05
C THR A 25 -3.75 -3.61 -11.06
N GLY A 26 -3.52 -4.88 -11.37
CA GLY A 26 -2.51 -5.36 -12.30
C GLY A 26 -1.14 -5.53 -11.64
N LEU A 27 -0.40 -6.55 -12.11
CA LEU A 27 0.97 -6.79 -11.68
C LEU A 27 1.99 -6.33 -12.72
N THR A 28 3.14 -5.90 -12.23
CA THR A 28 4.34 -5.63 -13.01
C THR A 28 5.56 -5.96 -12.18
N THR A 29 6.61 -6.50 -12.81
CA THR A 29 7.90 -6.76 -12.15
C THR A 29 8.69 -5.49 -11.86
N GLN A 30 8.22 -4.33 -12.34
CA GLN A 30 8.90 -3.05 -12.16
C GLN A 30 8.53 -2.39 -10.84
N THR A 31 9.25 -2.69 -9.76
CA THR A 31 9.04 -2.09 -8.43
C THR A 31 8.95 -0.56 -8.42
N LYS A 32 9.78 0.13 -9.24
CA LYS A 32 9.76 1.60 -9.37
C LYS A 32 8.42 2.15 -9.88
N TYR A 33 7.69 1.36 -10.67
CA TYR A 33 6.36 1.73 -11.16
C TYR A 33 5.40 1.97 -10.00
N TYR A 34 5.34 1.04 -9.03
CA TYR A 34 4.46 1.15 -7.87
C TYR A 34 4.81 2.36 -7.01
N LYS A 35 6.11 2.58 -6.76
CA LYS A 35 6.58 3.74 -5.97
C LYS A 35 6.11 5.06 -6.58
N THR A 36 6.31 5.25 -7.88
CA THR A 36 5.87 6.47 -8.57
C THR A 36 4.36 6.60 -8.56
N LEU A 37 3.65 5.52 -8.89
CA LEU A 37 2.20 5.51 -8.99
C LEU A 37 1.52 5.87 -7.66
N LEU A 38 1.94 5.26 -6.56
CA LEU A 38 1.38 5.56 -5.22
C LEU A 38 1.77 6.96 -4.76
N ARG A 39 3.03 7.39 -4.97
CA ARG A 39 3.45 8.76 -4.61
C ARG A 39 2.63 9.83 -5.31
N GLU A 40 2.33 9.64 -6.59
CA GLU A 40 1.47 10.58 -7.32
C GLU A 40 0.03 10.58 -6.79
N PHE A 41 -0.53 9.40 -6.52
CA PHE A 41 -1.87 9.25 -5.95
C PHE A 41 -1.99 9.96 -4.60
N PHE A 42 -1.06 9.73 -3.69
CA PHE A 42 -1.06 10.38 -2.38
C PHE A 42 -0.90 11.89 -2.46
N ARG A 43 -0.04 12.37 -3.36
CA ARG A 43 0.21 13.80 -3.53
C ARG A 43 -0.99 14.54 -4.14
N LYS A 44 -1.66 13.96 -5.13
CA LYS A 44 -2.68 14.65 -5.95
C LYS A 44 -4.12 14.37 -5.50
N ASP A 45 -4.40 13.13 -5.14
CA ASP A 45 -5.77 12.62 -5.00
C ASP A 45 -6.12 12.26 -3.55
N PHE A 46 -5.13 11.90 -2.72
CA PHE A 46 -5.32 11.39 -1.35
C PHE A 46 -4.60 12.26 -0.28
N THR A 47 -4.87 13.57 -0.31
CA THR A 47 -4.15 14.58 0.49
C THR A 47 -4.43 14.65 2.02
N PRO A 48 -5.55 14.17 2.60
CA PRO A 48 -5.87 14.48 4.00
C PRO A 48 -5.43 13.44 5.04
N LEU A 49 -4.35 12.69 4.84
CA LEU A 49 -3.75 11.91 5.93
C LEU A 49 -2.88 12.85 6.78
N ARG A 50 -3.20 12.99 8.07
CA ARG A 50 -2.25 13.56 9.04
C ARG A 50 -1.46 12.39 9.62
N PRO A 51 -0.16 12.24 9.29
CA PRO A 51 0.63 11.14 9.83
C PRO A 51 0.74 11.28 11.35
N GLY A 52 0.39 10.22 12.08
CA GLY A 52 0.53 10.13 13.54
C GLY A 52 1.93 9.64 13.95
N HIS A 53 2.28 9.83 15.23
CA HIS A 53 3.57 9.44 15.81
C HIS A 53 3.58 8.04 16.44
N GLY A 54 2.48 7.29 16.35
CA GLY A 54 2.35 5.93 16.89
C GLY A 54 3.13 4.87 16.11
N ASP A 55 3.06 3.63 16.62
CA ASP A 55 3.54 2.44 15.92
C ASP A 55 2.49 1.95 14.92
N TYR A 56 2.94 1.43 13.77
CA TYR A 56 2.07 0.97 12.69
C TYR A 56 2.33 -0.49 12.31
N SER A 57 1.24 -1.17 11.97
CA SER A 57 1.23 -2.45 11.29
C SER A 57 0.96 -2.24 9.80
N VAL A 58 1.83 -2.76 8.94
CA VAL A 58 1.68 -2.74 7.49
C VAL A 58 1.54 -4.16 6.96
N HIS A 59 0.47 -4.40 6.21
CA HIS A 59 0.21 -5.67 5.54
C HIS A 59 0.14 -5.45 4.04
N ILE A 60 1.04 -6.10 3.31
CA ILE A 60 1.13 -6.05 1.85
C ILE A 60 0.83 -7.43 1.29
N ILE A 61 -0.15 -7.50 0.38
CA ILE A 61 -0.54 -8.71 -0.33
C ILE A 61 -0.31 -8.49 -1.82
N MET A 62 0.50 -9.34 -2.43
CA MET A 62 0.62 -9.45 -3.88
C MET A 62 -0.30 -10.56 -4.38
N GLU A 63 -1.43 -10.17 -4.96
CA GLU A 63 -2.37 -11.09 -5.59
C GLU A 63 -1.93 -11.40 -7.03
N TYR A 64 -1.76 -12.67 -7.35
CA TYR A 64 -1.44 -13.15 -8.69
C TYR A 64 -2.43 -14.22 -9.17
N THR A 65 -2.52 -14.37 -10.48
CA THR A 65 -3.32 -15.42 -11.14
C THR A 65 -2.40 -16.39 -11.87
N GLY A 66 -2.68 -17.69 -11.82
CA GLY A 66 -1.81 -18.70 -12.46
C GLY A 66 -0.50 -18.86 -11.68
N ASP A 67 0.63 -18.76 -12.38
CA ASP A 67 1.95 -18.91 -11.78
C ASP A 67 2.40 -17.63 -11.08
N ALA A 68 3.07 -17.80 -9.92
CA ALA A 68 3.59 -16.67 -9.17
C ALA A 68 4.68 -15.95 -9.98
N PRO A 69 4.60 -14.62 -10.18
CA PRO A 69 5.65 -13.89 -10.87
C PRO A 69 6.94 -13.95 -10.07
N TRP A 70 8.07 -14.04 -10.79
CA TRP A 70 9.39 -13.92 -10.21
C TRP A 70 9.67 -12.46 -9.86
N MET A 71 9.16 -12.04 -8.70
CA MET A 71 9.27 -10.69 -8.16
C MET A 71 9.79 -10.77 -6.73
N ASP A 72 10.74 -9.91 -6.40
CA ASP A 72 11.24 -9.82 -5.04
C ASP A 72 10.26 -9.04 -4.14
N LEU A 73 9.74 -9.73 -3.12
CA LEU A 73 8.80 -9.16 -2.16
C LEU A 73 9.43 -8.10 -1.27
N ASP A 74 10.72 -8.23 -0.93
CA ASP A 74 11.41 -7.24 -0.11
C ASP A 74 11.52 -5.91 -0.86
N ASN A 75 11.99 -5.97 -2.11
CA ASN A 75 12.06 -4.80 -2.98
C ASN A 75 10.68 -4.16 -3.22
N LEU A 76 9.64 -4.96 -3.44
CA LEU A 76 8.27 -4.48 -3.55
C LEU A 76 7.82 -3.76 -2.27
N ALA A 77 8.01 -4.41 -1.11
CA ALA A 77 7.62 -3.86 0.18
C ALA A 77 8.33 -2.54 0.46
N LYS A 78 9.64 -2.48 0.27
CA LYS A 78 10.45 -1.26 0.42
C LYS A 78 9.90 -0.12 -0.43
N ALA A 79 9.56 -0.38 -1.69
CA ALA A 79 9.05 0.64 -2.59
C ALA A 79 7.64 1.12 -2.24
N LEU A 80 6.80 0.25 -1.69
CA LEU A 80 5.46 0.60 -1.21
C LEU A 80 5.53 1.40 0.08
N LEU A 81 6.37 0.99 1.04
CA LEU A 81 6.64 1.75 2.27
C LEU A 81 7.14 3.16 1.94
N ASP A 82 8.18 3.27 1.11
CA ASP A 82 8.72 4.55 0.62
C ASP A 82 7.68 5.46 -0.06
N SER A 83 6.58 4.90 -0.55
CA SER A 83 5.53 5.65 -1.24
C SER A 83 4.47 6.19 -0.27
N VAL A 84 4.31 5.56 0.90
CA VAL A 84 3.36 5.95 1.93
C VAL A 84 4.00 6.70 3.09
N THR A 85 5.32 6.60 3.28
CA THR A 85 6.06 7.45 4.22
C THR A 85 5.83 8.93 3.90
N GLY A 86 5.60 9.73 4.95
CA GLY A 86 5.19 11.13 4.87
C GLY A 86 3.71 11.36 4.59
N HIS A 87 2.94 10.31 4.28
CA HIS A 87 1.49 10.38 4.09
C HIS A 87 0.76 9.56 5.16
N ALA A 88 1.06 8.26 5.28
CA ALA A 88 0.42 7.38 6.27
C ALA A 88 1.06 7.51 7.67
N PHE A 89 2.38 7.59 7.73
CA PHE A 89 3.19 7.78 8.92
C PHE A 89 4.36 8.72 8.60
N VAL A 90 5.02 9.29 9.62
CA VAL A 90 6.08 10.28 9.44
C VAL A 90 7.34 9.61 8.88
N ASP A 91 7.68 8.43 9.38
CA ASP A 91 8.91 7.72 9.04
C ASP A 91 8.74 6.19 9.06
N ASP A 92 9.54 5.47 8.27
CA ASP A 92 9.46 4.01 8.14
C ASP A 92 9.84 3.27 9.43
N HIS A 93 10.62 3.88 10.32
CA HIS A 93 10.95 3.34 11.64
C HIS A 93 9.71 3.11 12.53
N GLN A 94 8.59 3.80 12.22
CA GLN A 94 7.32 3.63 12.94
C GLN A 94 6.60 2.33 12.55
N VAL A 95 7.07 1.60 11.54
CA VAL A 95 6.49 0.31 11.16
C VAL A 95 7.03 -0.78 12.09
N ALA A 96 6.31 -1.04 13.18
CA ALA A 96 6.64 -2.06 14.17
C ALA A 96 6.32 -3.49 13.69
N LYS A 97 5.39 -3.63 12.73
CA LYS A 97 5.00 -4.92 12.15
C LYS A 97 4.85 -4.81 10.64
N LEU A 98 5.56 -5.67 9.91
CA LEU A 98 5.46 -5.78 8.46
C LEU A 98 5.14 -7.23 8.06
N LEU A 99 4.03 -7.44 7.39
CA LEU A 99 3.68 -8.72 6.73
C LEU A 99 3.64 -8.50 5.23
N VAL A 100 4.42 -9.28 4.49
CA VAL A 100 4.43 -9.25 3.02
C VAL A 100 4.20 -10.67 2.53
N GLU A 101 3.15 -10.88 1.76
CA GLU A 101 2.80 -12.21 1.28
C GLU A 101 2.36 -12.21 -0.19
N ARG A 102 2.55 -13.35 -0.84
CA ARG A 102 1.92 -13.65 -2.12
C ARG A 102 0.65 -14.44 -1.86
N ARG A 103 -0.40 -14.12 -2.60
CA ARG A 103 -1.66 -14.82 -2.50
C ARG A 103 -2.20 -15.10 -3.89
N VAL A 104 -2.74 -16.30 -4.10
CA VAL A 104 -3.54 -16.56 -5.31
C VAL A 104 -4.84 -15.79 -5.18
N GLY A 105 -5.14 -14.93 -6.17
CA GLY A 105 -6.34 -14.11 -6.21
C GLY A 105 -7.14 -14.34 -7.48
N GLU A 106 -8.32 -13.73 -7.56
CA GLU A 106 -9.14 -13.72 -8.78
C GLU A 106 -8.62 -12.70 -9.82
N ARG A 107 -7.84 -11.72 -9.35
CA ARG A 107 -7.26 -10.66 -10.17
C ARG A 107 -5.87 -10.35 -9.68
N GLU A 108 -5.01 -10.00 -10.62
CA GLU A 108 -3.67 -9.52 -10.32
C GLU A 108 -3.71 -8.13 -9.68
N GLY A 109 -2.91 -7.93 -8.63
CA GLY A 109 -2.78 -6.62 -8.01
C GLY A 109 -1.98 -6.62 -6.72
N ILE A 110 -1.80 -5.42 -6.18
CA ILE A 110 -1.23 -5.18 -4.87
C ILE A 110 -2.32 -4.65 -3.95
N TYR A 111 -2.47 -5.24 -2.79
CA TYR A 111 -3.23 -4.70 -1.68
C TYR A 111 -2.29 -4.31 -0.55
N MET A 112 -2.51 -3.14 0.04
CA MET A 112 -1.78 -2.70 1.22
C MET A 112 -2.75 -2.14 2.24
N GLN A 113 -2.57 -2.55 3.49
CA GLN A 113 -3.28 -2.03 4.65
C GLN A 113 -2.26 -1.47 5.64
N VAL A 114 -2.53 -0.28 6.15
CA VAL A 114 -1.74 0.37 7.21
C VAL A 114 -2.68 0.67 8.38
N GLU A 115 -2.29 0.22 9.56
CA GLU A 115 -3.08 0.31 10.79
C GLU A 115 -2.20 0.87 11.92
N CYS A 116 -2.74 1.81 12.70
CA CYS A 116 -2.10 2.28 13.93
C CYS A 116 -2.27 1.24 15.03
N MET A 117 -1.21 0.95 15.79
CA MET A 117 -1.18 -0.07 16.85
C MET A 117 -1.47 0.50 18.25
N ASP A 118 -1.64 1.82 18.38
CA ASP A 118 -1.95 2.55 19.62
C ASP A 118 -3.38 2.30 20.15
#